data_AF-A0A2D7XCQ5-F1
#
_entry.id   AF-A0A2D7XCQ5-F1
#
_cell.length_a   1.000
_cell.length_b   1.000
_cell.length_c   1.000
_cell.angle_alpha   90.00
_cell.angle_beta   90.00
_cell.angle_gamma   90.00
#
_symmetry.space_group_name_H-M   'P 1'
#
loop_
_entity.id
_entity.type
_entity.pdbx_description
1 polymer ?
#
loop_
_entity_poly.entity_id
_entity_poly.type
_entity_poly.pdbx_seq_one_letter_code
_entity_poly.pdbx_strand_id
1 'polypeptide(L)'
;MSINIDLLKKLPNQGQTQLNQNLAGVDYTDLFAKAFDWEPKMTNRFIMEFEDIPSHLIKASGRPSVNNGNVVLDHINVERKVKGKTRWQDLTITLYDAIVPSGAQAVMNWVRNHHESLTGRDGYATGAAKYKRNITFYSLSPTGEKIEEWELVGAYINDASFGDMDWSNEAAVEISLTLSYDYAVLKY
;
A
#
# COMPACT_ATOMS: atom_id res chain seq x y z
N MET A 1 34.66 -27.78 -42.19
CA MET A 1 33.64 -28.05 -41.16
C MET A 1 32.99 -26.73 -40.81
N SER A 2 31.92 -26.36 -41.50
CA SER A 2 31.24 -25.08 -41.33
C SER A 2 30.31 -25.17 -40.12
N ILE A 3 30.61 -24.36 -39.10
CA ILE A 3 29.70 -24.17 -37.97
C ILE A 3 28.45 -23.49 -38.51
N ASN A 4 27.32 -24.20 -38.45
CA ASN A 4 26.04 -23.68 -38.87
C ASN A 4 25.58 -22.60 -37.86
N ILE A 5 25.72 -21.33 -38.24
CA ILE A 5 25.38 -20.15 -37.43
C ILE A 5 23.88 -20.12 -37.07
N ASP A 6 23.01 -20.83 -37.80
CA ASP A 6 21.58 -20.93 -37.47
C ASP A 6 21.29 -21.81 -36.26
N LEU A 7 22.23 -22.66 -35.81
CA LEU A 7 22.11 -23.40 -34.55
C LEU A 7 22.38 -22.52 -33.32
N LEU A 8 23.14 -21.42 -33.46
CA LEU A 8 23.39 -20.47 -32.37
C LEU A 8 22.19 -19.55 -32.07
N LYS A 9 21.24 -19.41 -33.01
CA LYS A 9 20.00 -18.63 -32.81
C LYS A 9 18.87 -19.40 -32.12
N LYS A 10 19.03 -20.72 -31.94
CA LYS A 10 18.01 -21.61 -31.34
C LYS A 10 18.25 -21.93 -29.86
N LEU A 11 19.31 -21.38 -29.26
CA LEU A 11 19.47 -21.47 -27.81
C LEU A 11 18.58 -20.38 -27.18
N PRO A 12 17.55 -20.76 -26.40
CA PRO A 12 16.81 -19.76 -25.64
C PRO A 12 17.79 -19.04 -24.72
N ASN A 13 17.90 -17.72 -24.88
CA ASN A 13 18.64 -16.84 -23.98
C ASN A 13 18.11 -17.07 -22.56
N GLN A 14 18.78 -17.91 -21.77
CA GLN A 14 18.29 -18.29 -20.44
C GLN A 14 18.13 -17.08 -19.50
N GLY A 15 18.86 -15.99 -19.76
CA GLY A 15 18.66 -14.70 -19.09
C GLY A 15 17.32 -14.03 -19.42
N GLN A 16 16.84 -14.13 -20.66
CA GLN A 16 15.53 -13.58 -21.06
C GLN A 16 14.38 -14.44 -20.52
N THR A 17 14.54 -15.77 -20.48
CA THR A 17 13.52 -16.68 -19.95
C THR A 17 13.28 -16.50 -18.45
N GLN A 18 14.34 -16.25 -17.66
CA GLN A 18 14.20 -16.00 -16.22
C GLN A 18 13.62 -14.61 -15.91
N LEU A 19 13.96 -13.59 -16.71
CA LEU A 19 13.36 -12.26 -16.61
C LEU A 19 11.86 -12.27 -16.96
N ASN A 20 11.47 -13.04 -17.97
CA ASN A 20 10.06 -13.19 -18.38
C ASN A 20 9.20 -13.96 -17.36
N GLN A 21 9.82 -14.79 -16.51
CA GLN A 21 9.12 -15.45 -15.39
C GLN A 21 8.88 -14.50 -14.21
N ASN A 22 9.76 -13.51 -14.02
CA ASN A 22 9.64 -12.51 -12.95
C ASN A 22 8.87 -11.26 -13.38
N LEU A 23 8.84 -10.95 -14.68
CA LEU A 23 8.07 -9.87 -15.31
C LEU A 23 7.38 -10.40 -16.57
N ALA A 24 6.15 -10.89 -16.42
CA ALA A 24 5.36 -11.32 -17.56
C ALA A 24 5.00 -10.10 -18.44
N GLY A 25 5.24 -10.20 -19.77
CA GLY A 25 4.72 -9.24 -20.75
C GLY A 25 5.76 -8.38 -21.50
N VAL A 26 7.04 -8.43 -21.15
CA VAL A 26 8.06 -7.57 -21.78
C VAL A 26 8.56 -8.18 -23.10
N ASP A 27 8.13 -7.60 -24.23
CA ASP A 27 8.68 -7.87 -25.57
C ASP A 27 9.42 -6.61 -26.04
N TYR A 28 10.73 -6.74 -26.30
CA TYR A 28 11.64 -5.62 -26.61
C TYR A 28 11.73 -5.30 -28.10
N THR A 29 10.94 -5.96 -28.95
CA THR A 29 11.02 -5.78 -30.42
C THR A 29 10.39 -4.49 -30.94
N ASP A 30 9.55 -3.82 -30.16
CA ASP A 30 8.97 -2.51 -30.50
C ASP A 30 8.93 -1.58 -29.28
N LEU A 31 9.99 -0.78 -29.12
CA LEU A 31 10.17 0.13 -27.98
C LEU A 31 9.18 1.32 -27.99
N PHE A 32 8.66 1.71 -29.16
CA PHE A 32 7.82 2.90 -29.31
C PHE A 32 6.33 2.58 -29.16
N ALA A 33 5.85 1.45 -29.69
CA ALA A 33 4.45 1.04 -29.52
C ALA A 33 4.14 0.59 -28.08
N LYS A 34 5.15 0.09 -27.35
CA LYS A 34 5.03 -0.38 -25.96
C LYS A 34 5.51 0.64 -24.92
N ALA A 35 5.60 1.92 -25.28
CA ALA A 35 6.06 2.98 -24.39
C ALA A 35 5.32 3.02 -23.04
N PHE A 36 4.03 2.70 -23.06
CA PHE A 36 3.17 2.66 -21.88
C PHE A 36 3.43 1.46 -20.96
N ASP A 37 3.99 0.36 -21.48
CA ASP A 37 4.25 -0.87 -20.71
C ASP A 37 5.42 -0.70 -19.72
N TRP A 38 6.30 0.29 -19.94
CA TRP A 38 7.47 0.55 -19.10
C TRP A 38 7.45 1.92 -18.39
N GLU A 39 6.34 2.67 -18.47
CA GLU A 39 6.21 3.94 -17.74
C GLU A 39 6.27 3.68 -16.23
N PRO A 40 7.16 4.37 -15.47
CA PRO A 40 7.21 4.23 -14.03
C PRO A 40 5.93 4.77 -13.38
N LYS A 41 5.43 4.05 -12.38
CA LYS A 41 4.27 4.50 -11.58
C LYS A 41 4.59 5.84 -10.92
N MET A 42 3.67 6.81 -11.04
CA MET A 42 3.80 8.11 -10.39
C MET A 42 3.17 8.09 -8.99
N THR A 43 3.80 8.78 -8.03
CA THR A 43 3.38 8.79 -6.62
C THR A 43 2.04 9.48 -6.39
N ASN A 44 1.69 10.46 -7.21
CA ASN A 44 0.44 11.22 -7.12
C ASN A 44 -0.75 10.55 -7.83
N ARG A 45 -0.56 9.38 -8.43
CA ARG A 45 -1.62 8.65 -9.14
C ARG A 45 -2.10 7.47 -8.30
N PHE A 46 -2.90 7.80 -7.28
CA PHE A 46 -3.51 6.78 -6.43
C PHE A 46 -4.92 7.18 -6.00
N ILE A 47 -5.72 6.17 -5.67
CA ILE A 47 -7.00 6.31 -4.97
C ILE A 47 -6.97 5.33 -3.82
N MET A 48 -7.35 5.77 -2.63
CA MET A 48 -7.57 4.88 -1.50
C MET A 48 -9.04 4.96 -1.11
N GLU A 49 -9.65 3.81 -0.87
CA GLU A 49 -11.06 3.67 -0.54
C GLU A 49 -11.22 3.15 0.88
N PHE A 50 -12.01 3.89 1.66
CA PHE A 50 -12.54 3.47 2.94
C PHE A 50 -14.06 3.45 2.85
N GLU A 51 -14.70 2.69 3.73
CA GLU A 51 -16.16 2.57 3.74
C GLU A 51 -16.88 3.90 4.01
N ASP A 52 -16.42 4.68 5.01
CA ASP A 52 -17.11 5.91 5.47
C ASP A 52 -16.31 7.20 5.24
N ILE A 53 -15.12 7.13 4.66
CA ILE A 53 -14.27 8.30 4.40
C ILE A 53 -14.16 8.46 2.88
N PRO A 54 -14.63 9.58 2.32
CA PRO A 54 -14.49 9.86 0.90
C PRO A 54 -13.03 9.86 0.43
N SER A 55 -12.75 9.15 -0.66
CA SER A 55 -11.40 8.96 -1.20
C SER A 55 -10.69 10.26 -1.58
N HIS A 56 -11.44 11.27 -2.01
CA HIS A 56 -10.89 12.58 -2.42
C HIS A 56 -10.36 13.42 -1.26
N LEU A 57 -10.67 13.08 0.00
CA LEU A 57 -10.09 13.74 1.16
C LEU A 57 -8.67 13.25 1.44
N ILE A 58 -8.28 12.10 0.90
CA ILE A 58 -6.98 11.48 1.17
C ILE A 58 -5.91 12.18 0.34
N LYS A 59 -5.03 12.90 1.03
CA LYS A 59 -3.94 13.64 0.41
C LYS A 59 -2.73 12.75 0.15
N ALA A 60 -2.36 11.94 1.13
CA ALA A 60 -1.15 11.14 1.10
C ALA A 60 -1.37 9.79 1.78
N SER A 61 -0.74 8.76 1.20
CA SER A 61 -0.69 7.42 1.79
C SER A 61 0.64 6.77 1.43
N GLY A 62 1.19 5.99 2.37
CA GLY A 62 2.21 5.00 2.04
C GLY A 62 1.63 3.78 1.30
N ARG A 63 2.52 2.88 0.89
CA ARG A 63 2.16 1.51 0.49
C ARG A 63 2.41 0.55 1.66
N PRO A 64 1.71 -0.60 1.74
CA PRO A 64 2.02 -1.63 2.71
C PRO A 64 3.51 -2.02 2.67
N SER A 65 4.13 -2.16 3.83
CA SER A 65 5.52 -2.61 3.92
C SER A 65 5.66 -3.77 4.90
N VAL A 66 6.61 -4.65 4.61
CA VAL A 66 6.85 -5.88 5.36
C VAL A 66 8.27 -5.87 5.91
N ASN A 67 8.40 -6.07 7.21
CA ASN A 67 9.68 -6.36 7.85
C ASN A 67 9.77 -7.85 8.16
N ASN A 68 10.82 -8.51 7.68
CA ASN A 68 11.15 -9.86 8.08
C ASN A 68 12.25 -9.82 9.13
N GLY A 69 11.91 -10.11 10.38
CA GLY A 69 12.91 -10.19 11.44
C GLY A 69 13.98 -11.23 11.09
N ASN A 70 15.24 -10.95 11.43
CA ASN A 70 16.34 -11.87 11.22
C ASN A 70 16.68 -12.62 12.52
N VAL A 71 16.93 -13.91 12.42
CA VAL A 71 17.47 -14.73 13.51
C VAL A 71 18.86 -15.18 13.10
N VAL A 72 19.88 -14.67 13.80
CA VAL A 72 21.27 -15.11 13.60
C VAL A 72 21.51 -16.35 14.45
N LEU A 73 22.05 -17.38 13.83
CA LEU A 73 22.49 -18.62 14.46
C LEU A 73 24.00 -18.71 14.32
N ASP A 74 24.70 -18.64 15.44
CA ASP A 74 26.15 -18.78 15.48
C ASP A 74 26.54 -20.26 15.36
N HIS A 75 27.46 -20.55 14.46
CA HIS A 75 28.03 -21.88 14.29
C HIS A 75 29.56 -21.81 14.17
N ILE A 76 30.23 -22.04 15.30
CA ILE A 76 31.70 -21.95 15.43
C ILE A 76 32.18 -20.56 14.97
N ASN A 77 32.78 -20.45 13.79
CA ASN A 77 33.37 -19.23 13.25
C ASN A 77 32.52 -18.62 12.12
N VAL A 78 31.29 -19.12 11.92
CA VAL A 78 30.39 -18.67 10.84
C VAL A 78 29.03 -18.36 11.42
N GLU A 79 28.45 -17.22 11.02
CA GLU A 79 27.06 -16.88 11.29
C GLU A 79 26.15 -17.39 10.14
N ARG A 80 24.99 -17.94 10.50
CA ARG A 80 23.91 -18.24 9.55
C ARG A 80 22.67 -17.42 9.89
N LYS A 81 22.01 -16.88 8.88
CA LYS A 81 20.82 -16.03 9.04
C LYS A 81 19.59 -16.81 8.61
N VAL A 82 18.61 -16.93 9.50
CA VAL A 82 17.32 -17.58 9.26
C VAL A 82 16.21 -16.55 9.42
N LYS A 83 15.18 -16.65 8.56
CA LYS A 83 14.02 -15.78 8.61
C LYS A 83 13.23 -15.99 9.92
N GLY A 84 13.06 -14.92 10.68
CA GLY A 84 12.18 -14.83 11.86
C GLY A 84 10.74 -14.45 11.51
N LYS A 85 10.03 -13.86 12.49
CA LYS A 85 8.62 -13.45 12.30
C LYS A 85 8.50 -12.32 11.27
N THR A 86 7.54 -12.46 10.37
CA THR A 86 7.11 -11.42 9.45
C THR A 86 6.20 -10.43 10.17
N ARG A 87 6.43 -9.13 10.01
CA ARG A 87 5.64 -8.06 10.59
C ARG A 87 5.22 -7.08 9.50
N TRP A 88 3.93 -6.93 9.31
CA TRP A 88 3.39 -5.78 8.59
C TRP A 88 3.64 -4.52 9.41
N GLN A 89 4.12 -3.48 8.76
CA GLN A 89 4.39 -2.20 9.42
C GLN A 89 3.13 -1.33 9.39
N ASP A 90 3.03 -0.42 10.35
CA ASP A 90 1.95 0.56 10.37
C ASP A 90 2.03 1.47 9.13
N LEU A 91 0.86 1.97 8.74
CA LEU A 91 0.69 2.83 7.58
C LEU A 91 0.20 4.20 8.02
N THR A 92 0.98 5.24 7.73
CA THR A 92 0.54 6.62 7.94
C THR A 92 -0.18 7.14 6.70
N ILE A 93 -1.34 7.75 6.93
CA ILE A 93 -2.14 8.45 5.93
C ILE A 93 -2.42 9.87 6.38
N THR A 94 -2.62 10.76 5.41
CA THR A 94 -2.94 12.18 5.66
C THR A 94 -4.17 12.57 4.86
N LEU A 95 -5.11 13.21 5.53
CA LEU A 95 -6.38 13.67 4.97
C LEU A 95 -6.48 15.19 5.07
N TYR A 96 -7.17 15.80 4.12
CA TYR A 96 -7.62 17.17 4.27
C TYR A 96 -8.85 17.23 5.17
N ASP A 97 -8.87 18.17 6.12
CA ASP A 97 -10.09 18.46 6.87
C ASP A 97 -10.95 19.46 6.10
N ALA A 98 -11.80 18.94 5.21
CA ALA A 98 -12.75 19.75 4.45
C ALA A 98 -13.96 20.15 5.32
N ILE A 99 -14.58 21.29 5.01
CA ILE A 99 -15.79 21.75 5.72
C ILE A 99 -16.97 20.80 5.45
N VAL A 100 -17.15 20.40 4.18
CA VAL A 100 -18.21 19.47 3.75
C VAL A 100 -17.68 18.55 2.65
N PRO A 101 -17.80 17.22 2.79
CA PRO A 101 -18.05 16.48 4.03
C PRO A 101 -16.87 16.61 5.01
N SER A 102 -17.15 16.65 6.32
CA SER A 102 -16.09 16.81 7.32
C SER A 102 -15.25 15.54 7.47
N GLY A 103 -13.95 15.68 7.19
CA GLY A 103 -12.95 14.62 7.40
C GLY A 103 -12.83 14.27 8.88
N ALA A 104 -12.77 15.28 9.75
CA ALA A 104 -12.72 15.08 11.19
C ALA A 104 -13.92 14.27 11.71
N GLN A 105 -15.14 14.56 11.24
CA GLN A 105 -16.33 13.82 11.65
C GLN A 105 -16.27 12.35 11.23
N ALA A 106 -15.83 12.07 10.00
CA ALA A 106 -15.73 10.71 9.48
C ALA A 106 -14.69 9.88 10.26
N VAL A 107 -13.52 10.49 10.55
CA VAL A 107 -12.49 9.88 11.40
C VAL A 107 -13.02 9.63 12.82
N MET A 108 -13.71 10.59 13.43
CA MET A 108 -14.24 10.43 14.78
C MET A 108 -15.34 9.38 14.88
N ASN A 109 -16.13 9.17 13.82
CA ASN A 109 -17.08 8.06 13.77
C ASN A 109 -16.38 6.71 13.76
N TRP A 110 -15.23 6.60 13.09
CA TRP A 110 -14.41 5.40 13.13
C TRP A 110 -13.77 5.21 14.52
N VAL A 111 -13.17 6.26 15.11
CA VAL A 111 -12.61 6.22 16.47
C VAL A 111 -13.66 5.79 17.50
N ARG A 112 -14.89 6.31 17.39
CA ARG A 112 -16.02 5.93 18.25
C ARG A 112 -16.34 4.43 18.21
N ASN A 113 -16.15 3.78 17.06
CA ASN A 113 -16.31 2.33 16.97
C ASN A 113 -15.21 1.56 17.71
N HIS A 114 -14.06 2.18 18.05
CA HIS A 114 -13.03 1.56 18.89
C HIS A 114 -13.43 1.67 20.36
N HIS A 115 -13.70 2.89 20.80
CA HIS A 115 -14.10 3.22 22.17
C HIS A 115 -15.09 4.39 22.14
N GLU A 116 -16.29 4.16 22.65
CA GLU A 116 -17.31 5.20 22.79
C GLU A 116 -17.11 5.93 24.12
N SER A 117 -16.53 7.12 24.07
CA SER A 117 -16.21 7.92 25.26
C SER A 117 -17.44 8.32 26.10
N LEU A 118 -18.63 8.44 25.49
CA LEU A 118 -19.81 8.89 26.23
C LEU A 118 -20.38 7.81 27.16
N THR A 119 -20.28 6.55 26.74
CA THR A 119 -20.82 5.39 27.49
C THR A 119 -19.73 4.49 28.09
N GLY A 120 -18.47 4.70 27.69
CA GLY A 120 -17.33 3.86 28.06
C GLY A 120 -17.35 2.48 27.41
N ARG A 121 -18.13 2.28 26.34
CA ARG A 121 -18.27 0.98 25.68
C ARG A 121 -17.17 0.79 24.62
N ASP A 122 -16.50 -0.34 24.67
CA ASP A 122 -15.56 -0.77 23.63
C ASP A 122 -16.26 -1.48 22.48
N GLY A 123 -15.71 -1.29 21.28
CA GLY A 123 -16.17 -1.96 20.08
C GLY A 123 -15.58 -3.35 19.87
N TYR A 124 -16.19 -4.08 18.95
CA TYR A 124 -15.75 -5.43 18.61
C TYR A 124 -14.83 -5.42 17.39
N ALA A 125 -13.89 -6.38 17.34
CA ALA A 125 -13.03 -6.57 16.17
C ALA A 125 -13.80 -7.15 14.96
N THR A 126 -14.94 -7.79 15.21
CA THR A 126 -15.75 -8.50 14.21
C THR A 126 -17.22 -8.11 14.34
N GLY A 127 -18.02 -8.38 13.29
CA GLY A 127 -19.47 -8.08 13.27
C GLY A 127 -19.82 -6.79 12.52
N ALA A 128 -21.06 -6.31 12.70
CA ALA A 128 -21.63 -5.20 11.93
C ALA A 128 -21.19 -3.80 12.40
N ALA A 129 -20.80 -3.64 13.67
CA ALA A 129 -20.30 -2.40 14.26
C ALA A 129 -18.85 -2.58 14.72
N LYS A 130 -17.99 -2.99 13.79
CA LYS A 130 -16.59 -3.34 14.05
C LYS A 130 -15.65 -2.16 13.89
N TYR A 131 -14.60 -2.10 14.70
CA TYR A 131 -13.54 -1.11 14.54
C TYR A 131 -12.52 -1.51 13.46
N LYS A 132 -12.34 -2.81 13.21
CA LYS A 132 -11.47 -3.31 12.14
C LYS A 132 -12.18 -3.27 10.78
N ARG A 133 -11.55 -2.64 9.79
CA ARG A 133 -12.10 -2.44 8.44
C ARG A 133 -11.12 -2.95 7.38
N ASN A 134 -11.64 -3.23 6.19
CA ASN A 134 -10.79 -3.49 5.03
C ASN A 134 -10.62 -2.19 4.26
N ILE A 135 -9.41 -1.94 3.76
CA ILE A 135 -9.04 -0.70 3.09
C ILE A 135 -8.40 -1.08 1.79
N THR A 136 -8.81 -0.43 0.70
CA THR A 136 -8.26 -0.73 -0.62
C THR A 136 -7.46 0.45 -1.14
N PHE A 137 -6.25 0.19 -1.59
CA PHE A 137 -5.37 1.16 -2.23
C PHE A 137 -5.19 0.78 -3.70
N TYR A 138 -5.40 1.76 -4.58
CA TYR A 138 -5.26 1.62 -6.02
C TYR A 138 -4.13 2.50 -6.52
N SER A 139 -3.22 1.94 -7.30
CA SER A 139 -2.30 2.71 -8.15
C SER A 139 -2.92 2.84 -9.54
N LEU A 140 -2.91 4.06 -10.09
CA LEU A 140 -3.58 4.36 -11.35
C LEU A 140 -2.61 4.57 -12.52
N SER A 141 -3.11 4.27 -13.71
CA SER A 141 -2.50 4.62 -15.00
C SER A 141 -2.68 6.11 -15.34
N PRO A 142 -1.99 6.64 -16.37
CA PRO A 142 -2.26 7.99 -16.87
C PRO A 142 -3.71 8.20 -17.33
N THR A 143 -4.37 7.13 -17.77
CA THR A 143 -5.77 7.13 -18.25
C THR A 143 -6.78 6.86 -17.13
N GLY A 144 -6.32 6.63 -15.90
CA GLY A 144 -7.18 6.37 -14.73
C GLY A 144 -7.55 4.89 -14.54
N GLU A 145 -6.93 3.98 -15.28
CA GLU A 145 -7.13 2.53 -15.12
C GLU A 145 -6.40 2.03 -13.86
N LYS A 146 -6.96 1.00 -13.21
CA LYS A 146 -6.35 0.36 -12.04
C LYS A 146 -5.20 -0.53 -12.49
N ILE A 147 -3.97 -0.18 -12.12
CA ILE A 147 -2.75 -0.97 -12.45
C ILE A 147 -2.37 -1.91 -11.30
N GLU A 148 -2.64 -1.51 -10.06
CA GLU A 148 -2.25 -2.24 -8.86
C GLU A 148 -3.32 -2.05 -7.79
N GLU A 149 -3.75 -3.15 -7.17
CA GLU A 149 -4.67 -3.13 -6.03
C GLU A 149 -4.00 -3.75 -4.80
N TRP A 150 -3.98 -3.02 -3.70
CA TRP A 150 -3.64 -3.52 -2.38
C TRP A 150 -4.88 -3.53 -1.49
N GLU A 151 -5.22 -4.68 -0.94
CA GLU A 151 -6.23 -4.80 0.11
C GLU A 151 -5.54 -4.96 1.46
N LEU A 152 -5.73 -4.00 2.36
CA LEU A 152 -5.34 -4.10 3.77
C LEU A 152 -6.51 -4.67 4.56
N VAL A 153 -6.30 -5.81 5.20
CA VAL A 153 -7.34 -6.52 5.93
C VAL A 153 -7.20 -6.28 7.43
N GLY A 154 -8.34 -6.00 8.06
CA GLY A 154 -8.41 -5.83 9.52
C GLY A 154 -7.72 -4.56 10.03
N ALA A 155 -7.72 -3.51 9.23
CA ALA A 155 -7.11 -2.24 9.56
C ALA A 155 -7.92 -1.45 10.61
N TYR A 156 -7.24 -0.76 11.50
CA TYR A 156 -7.82 0.09 12.53
C TYR A 156 -6.93 1.31 12.80
N ILE A 157 -7.49 2.34 13.42
CA ILE A 157 -6.74 3.56 13.77
C ILE A 157 -5.95 3.28 15.05
N ASN A 158 -4.63 3.34 14.97
CA ASN A 158 -3.74 3.30 16.12
C ASN A 158 -3.53 4.69 16.73
N ASP A 159 -3.40 5.72 15.89
CA ASP A 159 -3.26 7.11 16.30
C ASP A 159 -4.00 8.04 15.34
N ALA A 160 -4.61 9.10 15.87
CA ALA A 160 -5.30 10.13 15.10
C ALA A 160 -4.98 11.53 15.65
N SER A 161 -4.39 12.38 14.81
CA SER A 161 -4.10 13.77 15.09
C SER A 161 -4.87 14.68 14.14
N PHE A 162 -5.59 15.65 14.68
CA PHE A 162 -6.50 16.55 13.94
C PHE A 162 -5.83 17.89 13.54
N GLY A 163 -4.50 17.97 13.66
CA GLY A 163 -3.75 19.17 13.34
C GLY A 163 -3.94 20.30 14.37
N ASP A 164 -3.16 21.37 14.19
CA ASP A 164 -3.21 22.58 15.01
C ASP A 164 -3.90 23.71 14.25
N MET A 165 -4.60 24.58 14.98
CA MET A 165 -5.25 25.77 14.44
C MET A 165 -4.41 27.01 14.79
N ASP A 166 -3.99 27.77 13.78
CA ASP A 166 -3.18 28.97 13.94
C ASP A 166 -3.73 30.13 13.10
N TRP A 167 -3.93 31.29 13.72
CA TRP A 167 -4.38 32.51 13.05
C TRP A 167 -3.31 33.16 12.17
N SER A 168 -2.03 32.78 12.33
CA SER A 168 -0.91 33.35 11.58
C SER A 168 -0.62 32.66 10.24
N ASN A 169 -1.29 31.54 9.96
CA ASN A 169 -1.02 30.68 8.82
C ASN A 169 -2.30 30.43 7.99
N GLU A 170 -2.16 30.42 6.66
CA GLU A 170 -3.26 30.19 5.71
C GLU A 170 -3.24 28.77 5.09
N ALA A 171 -2.38 27.88 5.58
CA ALA A 171 -2.30 26.50 5.11
C ALA A 171 -3.59 25.71 5.38
N ALA A 172 -3.89 24.75 4.49
CA ALA A 172 -4.99 23.82 4.71
C ALA A 172 -4.71 22.94 5.93
N VAL A 173 -5.74 22.69 6.74
CA VAL A 173 -5.67 21.80 7.90
C VAL A 173 -5.67 20.35 7.45
N GLU A 174 -4.79 19.56 8.07
CA GLU A 174 -4.59 18.15 7.74
C GLU A 174 -4.78 17.27 8.97
N ILE A 175 -5.39 16.11 8.75
CA ILE A 175 -5.57 15.07 9.75
C ILE A 175 -4.55 13.96 9.43
N SER A 176 -3.73 13.61 10.42
CA SER A 176 -2.77 12.51 10.30
C SER A 176 -3.32 11.28 11.03
N LEU A 177 -3.39 10.15 10.34
CA LEU A 177 -3.79 8.88 10.94
C LEU A 177 -2.68 7.85 10.78
N THR A 178 -2.41 7.11 11.85
CA THR A 178 -1.57 5.90 11.79
C THR A 178 -2.48 4.69 11.86
N LEU A 179 -2.46 3.89 10.80
CA LEU A 179 -3.24 2.67 10.67
C LEU A 179 -2.39 1.45 10.96
N SER A 180 -2.90 0.58 11.82
CA SER A 180 -2.37 -0.76 12.01
C SER A 180 -3.31 -1.77 11.35
N TYR A 181 -2.76 -2.83 10.78
CA TYR A 181 -3.54 -3.83 10.05
C TYR A 181 -2.95 -5.23 10.22
N ASP A 182 -3.76 -6.26 9.95
CA ASP A 182 -3.37 -7.64 10.21
C ASP A 182 -2.47 -8.17 9.08
N TYR A 183 -2.87 -7.94 7.83
CA TYR A 183 -2.09 -8.27 6.64
C TYR A 183 -2.55 -7.50 5.41
N ALA A 184 -1.73 -7.47 4.37
CA ALA A 184 -2.11 -6.92 3.06
C ALA A 184 -1.96 -7.95 1.94
N VAL A 185 -2.82 -7.83 0.93
CA VAL A 185 -2.85 -8.69 -0.26
C VAL A 185 -2.71 -7.81 -1.50
N LEU A 186 -1.78 -8.18 -2.38
CA LEU A 186 -1.63 -7.56 -3.70
C LEU A 186 -2.45 -8.34 -4.73
N LYS A 187 -3.26 -7.64 -5.51
CA LYS A 187 -4.09 -8.18 -6.59
C LYS A 187 -3.80 -7.45 -7.90
N TYR A 188 -3.95 -8.19 -9.01
CA TYR A 188 -3.82 -7.74 -10.41
C TYR A 188 -5.00 -8.28 -11.22
#